data_AF-A0A963YG81-F1
#
_entry.id   AF-A0A963YG81-F1
#
_cell.length_a   1.000
_cell.length_b   1.000
_cell.length_c   1.000
_cell.angle_alpha   90.00
_cell.angle_beta   90.00
_cell.angle_gamma   90.00
#
_symmetry.space_group_name_H-M   'P 1'
#
loop_
_entity.id
_entity.type
_entity.pdbx_description
1 polymer ?
#
loop_
_entity_poly.entity_id
_entity_poly.type
_entity_poly.pdbx_seq_one_letter_code
_entity_poly.pdbx_strand_id
1 'polypeptide(L)'
;MTDEKPRSHGRLAISASLRPRELMTDTPALKGAWRARIVTLFPEAFPGTLGLSLTGKALQEGRWALETIDLRPFGIGRHRNVDDTPAGGGAGMVLRADVVASALNQAAVGTPVDRARWPVVYLSPRGRRFDQATARAWA
;
A
#
# COMPACT_ATOMS: atom_id res chain seq x y z
N MET A 1 -19.67 -40.49 -8.23
CA MET A 1 -18.33 -40.05 -8.65
C MET A 1 -18.16 -38.62 -8.16
N THR A 2 -17.72 -38.49 -6.90
CA THR A 2 -17.52 -37.18 -6.26
C THR A 2 -16.27 -36.55 -6.86
N ASP A 3 -16.46 -35.47 -7.61
CA ASP A 3 -15.39 -34.66 -8.17
C ASP A 3 -14.70 -33.91 -7.03
N GLU A 4 -13.69 -34.53 -6.42
CA GLU A 4 -12.79 -33.89 -5.47
C GLU A 4 -12.02 -32.80 -6.22
N LYS A 5 -12.54 -31.56 -6.14
CA LYS A 5 -11.80 -30.38 -6.60
C LYS A 5 -10.40 -30.41 -5.98
N PRO A 6 -9.33 -30.38 -6.79
CA PRO A 6 -7.98 -30.36 -6.26
C PRO A 6 -7.84 -29.10 -5.41
N ARG A 7 -7.53 -29.27 -4.11
CA ARG A 7 -7.16 -28.16 -3.22
C ARG A 7 -5.86 -27.59 -3.75
N SER A 8 -5.96 -26.55 -4.58
CA SER A 8 -4.83 -26.04 -5.36
C SER A 8 -3.68 -25.63 -4.44
N HIS A 9 -2.47 -26.07 -4.79
CA HIS A 9 -1.22 -25.68 -4.15
C HIS A 9 -1.07 -24.14 -4.03
N GLY A 10 -0.45 -23.74 -2.92
CA GLY A 10 -0.28 -22.39 -2.40
C GLY A 10 -0.20 -21.25 -3.42
N ARG A 11 -1.27 -20.47 -3.49
CA ARG A 11 -1.25 -19.13 -4.09
C ARG A 11 -0.46 -18.12 -3.24
N LEU A 12 0.09 -18.52 -2.10
CA LEU A 12 0.83 -17.63 -1.22
C LEU A 12 2.12 -17.14 -1.89
N ALA A 13 2.28 -15.81 -1.95
CA ALA A 13 3.54 -15.18 -2.31
C ALA A 13 4.45 -15.20 -1.09
N ILE A 14 5.49 -16.04 -1.13
CA ILE A 14 6.51 -16.14 -0.08
C ILE A 14 7.71 -15.28 -0.47
N SER A 15 8.17 -14.44 0.45
CA SER A 15 9.39 -13.64 0.28
C SER A 15 10.19 -13.68 1.59
N ALA A 16 11.52 -13.76 1.48
CA ALA A 16 12.39 -13.68 2.65
C ALA A 16 12.30 -12.28 3.29
N SER A 17 12.20 -12.22 4.62
CA SER A 17 12.15 -10.98 5.39
C SER A 17 13.01 -11.14 6.63
N LEU A 18 13.83 -10.12 6.94
CA LEU A 18 14.57 -10.03 8.20
C LEU A 18 13.72 -9.51 9.36
N ARG A 19 12.52 -8.99 9.06
CA ARG A 19 11.53 -8.56 10.06
C ARG A 19 10.50 -9.67 10.28
N PRO A 20 10.17 -10.03 11.53
CA PRO A 20 9.07 -10.93 11.83
C PRO A 20 7.76 -10.43 11.20
N ARG A 21 6.98 -11.34 10.63
CA ARG A 21 5.67 -11.05 10.03
C ARG A 21 4.69 -12.13 10.45
N GLU A 22 3.42 -11.75 10.54
CA GLU A 22 2.34 -12.68 10.84
C GLU A 22 2.13 -13.62 9.64
N LEU A 23 2.09 -14.93 9.90
CA LEU A 23 2.00 -15.96 8.87
C LEU A 23 0.56 -16.35 8.54
N MET A 24 -0.37 -16.10 9.47
CA MET A 24 -1.80 -16.41 9.34
C MET A 24 -2.57 -15.10 9.37
N THR A 25 -3.04 -14.65 8.21
CA THR A 25 -3.87 -13.44 8.09
C THR A 25 -5.10 -13.77 7.26
N ASP A 26 -6.21 -13.08 7.53
CA ASP A 26 -7.47 -13.25 6.77
C ASP A 26 -7.35 -12.78 5.31
N THR A 27 -6.25 -12.13 4.95
CA THR A 27 -5.99 -11.65 3.58
C THR A 27 -4.51 -11.83 3.24
N PRO A 28 -4.10 -13.07 2.94
CA PRO A 28 -2.70 -13.35 2.69
C PRO A 28 -2.24 -12.79 1.34
N ALA A 29 -0.93 -12.52 1.25
CA ALA A 29 -0.28 -12.12 0.02
C ALA A 29 -0.43 -13.21 -1.05
N LEU A 30 -1.23 -12.97 -2.10
CA LEU A 30 -1.38 -13.93 -3.20
C LEU A 30 -0.49 -13.58 -4.41
N LYS A 31 0.14 -14.61 -4.99
CA LYS A 31 0.94 -14.51 -6.22
C LYS A 31 0.02 -14.12 -7.38
N GLY A 32 0.35 -13.02 -8.05
CA GLY A 32 -0.38 -12.52 -9.21
C GLY A 32 -1.59 -11.64 -8.88
N ALA A 33 -1.96 -11.48 -7.60
CA ALA A 33 -2.98 -10.50 -7.21
C ALA A 33 -2.40 -9.08 -7.35
N TRP A 34 -3.18 -8.19 -7.96
CA TRP A 34 -2.85 -6.76 -7.97
C TRP A 34 -2.79 -6.23 -6.53
N ARG A 35 -1.77 -5.43 -6.20
CA ARG A 35 -1.57 -4.91 -4.84
C ARG A 35 -1.44 -3.40 -4.83
N ALA A 36 -2.26 -2.74 -4.00
CA ALA A 36 -2.05 -1.35 -3.63
C ALA A 36 -1.14 -1.25 -2.40
N ARG A 37 -0.14 -0.35 -2.44
CA ARG A 37 0.63 0.05 -1.26
C ARG A 37 0.27 1.48 -0.87
N ILE A 38 -0.14 1.69 0.39
CA ILE A 38 -0.56 2.99 0.90
C ILE A 38 0.44 3.49 1.93
N VAL A 39 1.14 4.57 1.61
CA VAL A 39 2.01 5.29 2.56
C VAL A 39 1.14 6.28 3.34
N THR A 40 1.04 6.12 4.66
CA THR A 40 0.09 6.88 5.50
C THR A 40 0.58 7.02 6.94
N LEU A 41 0.07 8.03 7.66
CA LEU A 41 0.23 8.14 9.12
C LEU A 41 -0.81 7.34 9.92
N PHE A 42 -1.84 6.84 9.24
CA PHE A 42 -2.98 6.13 9.83
C PHE A 42 -3.19 4.78 9.13
N PRO A 43 -2.27 3.81 9.29
CA PRO A 43 -2.41 2.49 8.68
C PRO A 43 -3.72 1.77 9.08
N GLU A 44 -4.20 1.99 10.30
CA GLU A 44 -5.43 1.42 10.87
C GLU A 44 -6.71 1.90 10.16
N ALA A 45 -6.65 3.00 9.41
CA ALA A 45 -7.77 3.48 8.63
C ALA A 45 -8.05 2.61 7.39
N PHE A 46 -7.14 1.69 7.05
CA PHE A 46 -7.24 0.80 5.90
C PHE A 46 -7.55 -0.64 6.32
N PRO A 47 -8.33 -1.40 5.51
CA PRO A 47 -8.84 -1.01 4.19
C PRO A 47 -10.03 -0.05 4.25
N GLY A 48 -10.60 0.21 5.43
CA GLY A 48 -11.72 1.13 5.60
C GLY A 48 -12.89 0.72 4.71
N THR A 49 -13.42 1.67 3.94
CA THR A 49 -14.51 1.43 2.99
C THR A 49 -14.14 0.45 1.86
N LEU A 50 -12.86 0.29 1.54
CA LEU A 50 -12.41 -0.70 0.54
C LEU A 50 -12.62 -2.14 1.01
N GLY A 51 -12.72 -2.36 2.33
CA GLY A 51 -13.03 -3.65 2.92
C GLY A 51 -14.52 -4.02 2.89
N LEU A 52 -15.39 -3.16 2.38
CA LEU A 52 -16.84 -3.35 2.38
C LEU A 52 -17.34 -3.83 1.00
N SER A 53 -18.55 -4.41 0.96
CA SER A 53 -19.27 -4.75 -0.28
C SER A 53 -18.41 -5.55 -1.29
N LEU A 54 -18.53 -5.27 -2.59
CA LEU A 54 -17.84 -5.97 -3.67
C LEU A 54 -16.31 -5.87 -3.58
N THR A 55 -15.76 -4.73 -3.17
CA THR A 55 -14.30 -4.55 -3.02
C THR A 55 -13.77 -5.41 -1.88
N GLY A 56 -14.49 -5.47 -0.75
CA GLY A 56 -14.15 -6.32 0.40
C GLY A 56 -14.23 -7.81 0.06
N LYS A 57 -15.28 -8.23 -0.64
CA LYS A 57 -15.40 -9.61 -1.12
C LYS A 57 -14.25 -9.99 -2.06
N ALA A 58 -13.89 -9.10 -2.99
CA ALA A 58 -12.76 -9.32 -3.88
C ALA A 58 -11.40 -9.37 -3.14
N LEU A 59 -11.27 -8.64 -2.03
CA LEU A 59 -10.10 -8.69 -1.14
C LEU A 59 -9.99 -10.06 -0.45
N GLN A 60 -11.11 -10.54 0.13
CA GLN A 60 -11.19 -11.86 0.79
C GLN A 60 -10.95 -13.03 -0.19
N GLU A 61 -11.45 -12.91 -1.43
CA GLU A 61 -11.17 -13.86 -2.51
C GLU A 61 -9.73 -13.73 -3.06
N GLY A 62 -8.97 -12.75 -2.59
CA GLY A 62 -7.59 -12.49 -2.99
C GLY A 62 -7.42 -12.06 -4.45
N ARG A 63 -8.45 -11.44 -5.03
CA ARG A 63 -8.40 -10.85 -6.38
C ARG A 63 -7.54 -9.59 -6.41
N TRP A 64 -7.46 -8.92 -5.28
CA TRP A 64 -6.54 -7.82 -5.03
C TRP A 64 -6.04 -7.87 -3.59
N ALA A 65 -4.99 -7.11 -3.29
CA ALA A 65 -4.41 -6.99 -1.96
C ALA A 65 -4.10 -5.54 -1.61
N LEU A 66 -4.02 -5.24 -0.31
CA LEU A 66 -3.62 -3.95 0.22
C LEU A 66 -2.50 -4.12 1.24
N GLU A 67 -1.51 -3.24 1.18
CA GLU A 67 -0.43 -3.14 2.15
C GLU A 67 -0.31 -1.69 2.61
N THR A 68 -0.37 -1.44 3.91
CA THR A 68 -0.09 -0.11 4.47
C THR A 68 1.37 0.00 4.88
N ILE A 69 1.92 1.19 4.71
CA ILE A 69 3.27 1.56 5.12
C ILE A 69 3.11 2.77 6.05
N ASP A 70 3.27 2.54 7.34
CA ASP A 70 3.25 3.60 8.35
C ASP A 70 4.46 4.53 8.15
N LEU A 71 4.22 5.84 8.09
CA LEU A 71 5.25 6.86 8.00
C LEU A 71 6.02 7.06 9.32
N ARG A 72 5.38 6.79 10.47
CA ARG A 72 5.97 7.09 11.80
C ARG A 72 7.29 6.38 12.06
N PRO A 73 7.51 5.08 11.69
CA PRO A 73 8.80 4.42 11.87
C PRO A 73 9.98 5.10 11.15
N PHE A 74 9.72 5.92 10.12
CA PHE A 74 10.74 6.67 9.39
C PHE A 74 10.97 8.08 9.94
N GLY A 75 10.20 8.50 10.94
CA GLY A 75 10.32 9.82 11.54
C GLY A 75 11.65 9.99 12.29
N ILE A 76 12.09 11.24 12.42
CA ILE A 76 13.42 11.58 12.96
C ILE A 76 13.38 11.93 14.45
N GLY A 77 14.44 11.54 15.15
CA GLY A 77 14.62 11.81 16.59
C GLY A 77 13.74 10.96 17.50
N ARG A 78 13.78 11.26 18.81
CA ARG A 78 13.10 10.50 19.86
C ARG A 78 11.59 10.40 19.66
N HIS A 79 10.97 11.47 19.13
CA HIS A 79 9.53 11.57 18.94
C HIS A 79 9.05 11.10 17.56
N ARG A 80 9.97 10.63 16.70
CA ARG A 80 9.68 10.21 15.32
C ARG A 80 8.94 11.29 14.52
N ASN A 81 9.51 12.48 14.47
CA ASN A 81 8.93 13.61 13.74
C ASN A 81 8.89 13.30 12.24
N VAL A 82 7.70 13.40 11.66
CA VAL A 82 7.42 13.08 10.24
C VAL A 82 7.27 14.33 9.38
N ASP A 83 7.11 15.49 10.01
CA ASP A 83 6.86 16.79 9.43
C ASP A 83 7.81 17.85 10.03
N ASP A 84 7.91 18.99 9.36
CA ASP A 84 8.70 20.14 9.79
C ASP A 84 8.02 21.45 9.39
N THR A 85 8.55 22.54 9.93
CA THR A 85 8.10 23.89 9.59
C THR A 85 8.38 24.18 8.11
N PRO A 86 7.44 24.79 7.36
CA PRO A 86 7.69 25.19 5.99
C PRO A 86 8.91 26.11 5.87
N ALA A 87 9.75 25.87 4.86
CA ALA A 87 10.80 26.81 4.50
C ALA A 87 10.17 28.16 4.10
N GLY A 88 10.66 29.26 4.68
CA GLY A 88 10.08 30.60 4.51
C GLY A 88 9.02 30.98 5.55
N GLY A 89 8.70 30.09 6.49
CA GLY A 89 7.72 30.33 7.55
C GLY A 89 6.26 30.19 7.07
N GLY A 90 5.33 30.61 7.92
CA GLY A 90 3.89 30.43 7.71
C GLY A 90 3.27 29.42 8.66
N ALA A 91 1.93 29.40 8.70
CA ALA A 91 1.19 28.49 9.56
C ALA A 91 1.18 27.05 8.99
N GLY A 92 1.21 26.07 9.88
CA GLY A 92 1.12 24.65 9.54
C GLY A 92 2.47 23.94 9.39
N MET A 93 2.40 22.68 9.00
CA MET A 93 3.53 21.75 8.91
C MET A 93 3.58 21.10 7.53
N VAL A 94 4.76 20.67 7.11
CA VAL A 94 5.00 19.98 5.83
C VAL A 94 5.68 18.65 6.10
N LEU A 95 5.18 17.55 5.49
CA LEU A 95 5.84 16.25 5.56
C LEU A 95 7.30 16.35 5.11
N ARG A 96 8.20 15.79 5.90
CA ARG A 96 9.63 15.83 5.61
C ARG A 96 9.97 14.91 4.43
N ALA A 97 10.75 15.45 3.50
CA ALA A 97 11.07 14.75 2.25
C ALA A 97 11.89 13.46 2.48
N ASP A 98 12.81 13.45 3.44
CA ASP A 98 13.63 12.29 3.83
C ASP A 98 12.79 11.14 4.42
N VAL A 99 11.77 11.47 5.22
CA VAL A 99 10.81 10.52 5.79
C VAL A 99 9.99 9.87 4.68
N VAL A 100 9.41 10.68 3.79
CA VAL A 100 8.61 10.19 2.66
C VAL A 100 9.47 9.37 1.69
N ALA A 101 10.70 9.82 1.39
CA ALA A 101 11.63 9.09 0.53
C ALA A 101 11.96 7.71 1.10
N SER A 102 12.19 7.61 2.41
CA SER A 102 12.46 6.33 3.09
C SER A 102 11.27 5.38 3.00
N ALA A 103 10.04 5.88 3.17
CA ALA A 103 8.83 5.09 3.01
C ALA A 103 8.62 4.62 1.57
N LEU A 104 8.89 5.49 0.58
CA LEU A 104 8.82 5.14 -0.85
C LEU A 104 9.88 4.10 -1.25
N ASN A 105 11.07 4.14 -0.64
CA ASN A 105 12.10 3.11 -0.81
C ASN A 105 11.61 1.76 -0.28
N GLN A 106 11.00 1.72 0.90
CA GLN A 106 10.35 0.49 1.38
C GLN A 106 9.23 0.03 0.43
N ALA A 107 8.42 0.97 -0.07
CA ALA A 107 7.33 0.68 -1.00
C ALA A 107 7.79 0.18 -2.38
N ALA A 108 9.06 0.38 -2.75
CA ALA A 108 9.62 -0.10 -4.02
C ALA A 108 10.20 -1.53 -3.92
N VAL A 109 10.32 -2.10 -2.72
CA VAL A 109 10.87 -3.45 -2.55
C VAL A 109 9.97 -4.48 -3.26
N GLY A 110 10.57 -5.21 -4.21
CA GLY A 110 9.89 -6.26 -4.98
C GLY A 110 8.97 -5.75 -6.10
N THR A 111 8.99 -4.45 -6.42
CA THR A 111 8.25 -3.88 -7.56
C THR A 111 9.12 -3.87 -8.82
N PRO A 112 8.55 -3.89 -10.04
CA PRO A 112 9.31 -3.62 -11.26
C PRO A 112 10.05 -2.28 -11.20
N VAL A 113 11.19 -2.20 -11.88
CA VAL A 113 11.94 -0.94 -12.04
C VAL A 113 11.13 0.06 -12.86
N ASP A 114 10.37 -0.44 -13.84
CA ASP A 114 9.49 0.36 -14.68
C ASP A 114 8.31 0.92 -13.89
N ARG A 115 8.29 2.24 -13.71
CA ARG A 115 7.24 2.97 -13.00
C ARG A 115 5.92 3.02 -13.76
N ALA A 116 5.88 2.74 -15.05
CA ALA A 116 4.61 2.58 -15.77
C ALA A 116 3.83 1.36 -15.26
N ARG A 117 4.53 0.33 -14.77
CA ARG A 117 3.96 -0.88 -14.17
C ARG A 117 3.72 -0.79 -12.66
N TRP A 118 4.25 0.25 -12.03
CA TRP A 118 4.11 0.56 -10.61
C TRP A 118 4.14 2.08 -10.39
N PRO A 119 3.05 2.79 -10.71
CA PRO A 119 3.00 4.23 -10.58
C PRO A 119 2.95 4.66 -9.10
N VAL A 120 3.64 5.75 -8.77
CA VAL A 120 3.47 6.42 -7.47
C VAL A 120 2.46 7.54 -7.65
N VAL A 121 1.35 7.44 -6.91
CA VAL A 121 0.25 8.39 -6.99
C VAL A 121 0.21 9.22 -5.71
N TYR A 122 0.36 10.54 -5.85
CA TYR A 122 0.17 11.48 -4.75
C TYR A 122 -1.21 12.12 -4.86
N LEU A 123 -2.07 11.80 -3.88
CA LEU A 123 -3.42 12.36 -3.81
C LEU A 123 -3.35 13.81 -3.29
N SER A 124 -3.69 14.76 -4.14
CA SER A 124 -3.67 16.18 -3.81
C SER A 124 -4.79 16.92 -4.56
N PRO A 125 -5.43 17.94 -3.95
CA PRO A 125 -6.36 18.82 -4.66
C PRO A 125 -5.74 19.54 -5.86
N ARG A 126 -4.41 19.67 -5.91
CA ARG A 126 -3.67 20.24 -7.05
C ARG A 126 -3.47 19.26 -8.21
N GLY A 127 -3.79 17.99 -8.01
CA GLY A 127 -3.60 16.95 -9.01
C GLY A 127 -4.65 16.98 -10.13
N ARG A 128 -4.43 16.18 -11.16
CA ARG A 128 -5.44 15.95 -12.21
C ARG A 128 -6.67 15.29 -11.58
N ARG A 129 -7.86 15.81 -11.90
CA ARG A 129 -9.13 15.20 -11.46
C ARG A 129 -9.19 13.74 -11.93
N PHE A 130 -9.44 12.83 -10.99
CA PHE A 130 -9.64 11.43 -11.31
C PHE A 130 -10.99 11.24 -12.02
N ASP A 131 -10.98 10.49 -13.11
CA ASP A 131 -12.15 10.23 -13.94
C ASP A 131 -12.19 8.76 -14.41
N GLN A 132 -13.27 8.40 -15.10
CA GLN A 132 -13.48 7.04 -15.56
C GLN A 132 -12.44 6.60 -16.60
N ALA A 133 -11.93 7.53 -17.41
CA ALA A 133 -10.88 7.23 -18.38
C ALA A 133 -9.57 6.85 -17.67
N THR A 134 -9.20 7.58 -16.62
CA THR A 134 -8.05 7.25 -15.77
C THR A 134 -8.24 5.90 -15.09
N ALA A 135 -9.43 5.62 -14.55
CA ALA A 135 -9.72 4.33 -13.92
C ALA A 135 -9.52 3.15 -14.88
N ARG A 136 -9.99 3.26 -16.13
CA ARG A 136 -9.81 2.23 -17.17
C ARG A 136 -8.36 2.04 -17.57
N ALA A 137 -7.57 3.12 -17.59
CA ALA A 137 -6.16 3.04 -17.94
C ALA A 137 -5.29 2.39 -16.84
N TRP A 138 -5.77 2.33 -15.60
CA TRP A 138 -5.03 1.79 -14.44
C TRP A 138 -5.47 0.38 -14.02
N ALA A 139 -6.55 -0.14 -14.60
CA ALA A 139 -7.09 -1.47 -14.34
C ALA A 139 -6.34 -2.56 -15.14
#